data_AF-A0A1B6DX79-F1
#
_entry.id   AF-A0A1B6DX79-F1
#
_cell.length_a   1.000
_cell.length_b   1.000
_cell.length_c   1.000
_cell.angle_alpha   90.00
_cell.angle_beta   90.00
_cell.angle_gamma   90.00
#
_symmetry.space_group_name_H-M   'P 1'
#
loop_
_entity.id
_entity.type
_entity.pdbx_description
1 polymer ?
#
loop_
_entity_poly.entity_id
_entity_poly.type
_entity_poly.pdbx_seq_one_letter_code
_entity_poly.pdbx_strand_id
1 'polypeptide(L)'
;MTEDIDNNQWSMKDKLSQYRSITHLQQRTIAHSKDVMNNLRKKQETKIKDLIKQNNKYRENYGLSIYGDRKKLVPVLQNHPILQLAYQNKIPKDIEENLKQVAFSKKKQLHRQCYKNKQREDDFLNIKLELEELQTASTTSKDHMWEEQQLTYEIQQVKSKLNAASIINESSLNMINVLEKDTICYNRILEELETDSKKQYHCILKAAKLGQEAADELSKLHKEYDIIVKTVKKNMKEKNRAIHNIKKKYEKVRAHNSHIPKVKSHEVSQSVDADNRDSGGEVNFQESEVILPVMERTITRLTGILKELQNISLVPSFEDIFPRALEQLKNKVRLQRQVVINEEQKTTILDQRNTLDVLLEVAIYHTLKAAVTFKNNQDHTEHKIEEEKKVIQGYKKKNHYQNEHILHIRTALITFNILLSKFYPIQDELILNVSAESEDKLFAESEFAVKPLLQPKSDGNI
;
A
#
# COMPACT_ATOMS: atom_id res chain seq x y z
N MET A 1 -10.46 -21.10 -66.48
CA MET A 1 -11.40 -20.16 -67.12
C MET A 1 -10.75 -19.59 -68.38
N THR A 2 -10.44 -20.46 -69.34
CA THR A 2 -9.85 -20.11 -70.63
C THR A 2 -10.76 -20.54 -71.79
N GLU A 3 -11.96 -21.04 -71.49
CA GLU A 3 -12.84 -21.71 -72.47
C GLU A 3 -13.91 -20.80 -73.09
N ASP A 4 -14.07 -19.54 -72.63
CA ASP A 4 -15.10 -18.63 -73.19
C ASP A 4 -14.59 -17.76 -74.37
N ILE A 5 -13.39 -18.01 -74.90
CA ILE A 5 -12.68 -17.08 -75.81
C ILE A 5 -12.96 -17.33 -77.30
N ASP A 6 -13.45 -18.51 -77.67
CA ASP A 6 -13.63 -18.90 -79.08
C ASP A 6 -14.99 -18.55 -79.69
N ASN A 7 -15.80 -17.72 -79.01
CA ASN A 7 -17.05 -17.21 -79.58
C ASN A 7 -16.76 -16.10 -80.62
N ASN A 8 -17.14 -16.36 -81.87
CA ASN A 8 -16.93 -15.49 -83.05
C ASN A 8 -17.90 -14.28 -83.14
N GLN A 9 -18.69 -14.01 -82.09
CA GLN A 9 -19.73 -12.97 -82.08
C GLN A 9 -19.31 -11.64 -81.42
N TRP A 10 -18.10 -11.55 -80.85
CA TRP A 10 -17.66 -10.33 -80.14
C TRP A 10 -16.68 -9.50 -80.96
N SER A 11 -16.93 -8.19 -81.00
CA SER A 11 -16.04 -7.20 -81.64
C SER A 11 -14.65 -7.24 -81.01
N MET A 12 -13.60 -7.07 -81.84
CA MET A 12 -12.19 -7.09 -81.42
C MET A 12 -11.92 -6.12 -80.26
N LYS A 13 -12.65 -5.00 -80.22
CA LYS A 13 -12.55 -3.97 -79.17
C LYS A 13 -13.04 -4.48 -77.80
N ASP A 14 -14.09 -5.29 -77.79
CA ASP A 14 -14.69 -5.83 -76.55
C ASP A 14 -13.82 -6.96 -75.98
N LYS A 15 -13.27 -7.83 -76.85
CA LYS A 15 -12.26 -8.82 -76.44
C LYS A 15 -11.06 -8.13 -75.79
N LEU A 16 -10.57 -7.04 -76.39
CA LEU A 16 -9.43 -6.28 -75.87
C LEU A 16 -9.74 -5.58 -74.54
N SER A 17 -10.97 -5.09 -74.35
CA SER A 17 -11.43 -4.54 -73.07
C SER A 17 -11.52 -5.64 -71.99
N GLN A 18 -12.02 -6.83 -72.32
CA GLN A 18 -12.07 -7.96 -71.38
C GLN A 18 -10.66 -8.43 -71.01
N TYR A 19 -9.73 -8.54 -71.96
CA TYR A 19 -8.32 -8.86 -71.68
C TYR A 19 -7.66 -7.80 -70.77
N ARG A 20 -7.98 -6.51 -70.95
CA ARG A 20 -7.53 -5.45 -70.02
C ARG A 20 -8.11 -5.63 -68.62
N SER A 21 -9.40 -5.94 -68.51
CA SER A 21 -10.04 -6.20 -67.22
C SER A 21 -9.46 -7.43 -66.52
N ILE A 22 -9.21 -8.52 -67.25
CA ILE A 22 -8.59 -9.73 -66.74
C ILE A 22 -7.15 -9.47 -66.31
N THR A 23 -6.37 -8.74 -67.10
CA THR A 23 -4.99 -8.38 -66.74
C THR A 23 -4.94 -7.45 -65.52
N HIS A 24 -5.85 -6.48 -65.39
CA HIS A 24 -5.98 -5.67 -64.18
C HIS A 24 -6.40 -6.49 -62.96
N LEU A 25 -7.32 -7.44 -63.11
CA LEU A 25 -7.69 -8.36 -62.04
C LEU A 25 -6.50 -9.23 -61.61
N GLN A 26 -5.74 -9.78 -62.56
CA GLN A 26 -4.53 -10.54 -62.27
C GLN A 26 -3.46 -9.69 -61.59
N GLN A 27 -3.22 -8.47 -62.05
CA GLN A 27 -2.30 -7.52 -61.40
C GLN A 27 -2.72 -7.21 -59.96
N ARG A 28 -4.03 -7.00 -59.73
CA ARG A 28 -4.57 -6.77 -58.38
C ARG A 28 -4.43 -7.99 -57.49
N THR A 29 -4.68 -9.19 -58.01
CA THR A 29 -4.49 -10.46 -57.28
C THR A 29 -3.03 -10.70 -56.93
N ILE A 30 -2.10 -10.39 -57.85
CA ILE A 30 -0.66 -10.46 -57.60
C ILE A 30 -0.23 -9.45 -56.53
N ALA A 31 -0.74 -8.21 -56.58
CA ALA A 31 -0.46 -7.19 -55.57
C ALA A 31 -0.98 -7.61 -54.19
N HIS A 32 -2.23 -8.07 -54.11
CA HIS A 32 -2.81 -8.58 -52.88
C HIS A 32 -2.04 -9.78 -52.32
N SER A 33 -1.62 -10.73 -53.18
CA SER A 33 -0.79 -11.87 -52.77
C SER A 33 0.56 -11.43 -52.21
N LYS A 34 1.23 -10.45 -52.86
CA LYS A 34 2.48 -9.86 -52.35
C LYS A 34 2.29 -9.20 -50.98
N ASP A 35 1.20 -8.47 -50.77
CA ASP A 35 0.91 -7.84 -49.48
C ASP A 35 0.64 -8.86 -48.37
N VAL A 36 -0.10 -9.93 -48.67
CA VAL A 36 -0.32 -11.05 -47.75
C VAL A 36 1.01 -11.72 -47.40
N MET A 37 1.86 -12.00 -48.38
CA MET A 37 3.19 -12.58 -48.14
C MET A 37 4.09 -11.65 -47.31
N ASN A 38 4.09 -10.35 -47.58
CA ASN A 38 4.85 -9.37 -46.81
C ASN A 38 4.37 -9.29 -45.35
N ASN A 39 3.05 -9.35 -45.12
CA ASN A 39 2.48 -9.36 -43.78
C ASN A 39 2.83 -10.65 -43.02
N LEU A 40 2.82 -11.81 -43.69
CA LEU A 40 3.27 -13.07 -43.11
C LEU A 40 4.76 -13.05 -42.76
N ARG A 41 5.61 -12.53 -43.65
CA ARG A 41 7.04 -12.37 -43.41
C ARG A 41 7.32 -11.48 -42.20
N LYS A 42 6.63 -10.33 -42.08
CA LYS A 42 6.76 -9.45 -40.91
C LYS A 42 6.37 -10.16 -39.61
N LYS A 43 5.27 -10.93 -39.61
CA LYS A 43 4.86 -11.75 -38.45
C LYS A 43 5.87 -12.83 -38.09
N GLN A 44 6.50 -13.45 -39.08
CA GLN A 44 7.56 -14.44 -38.86
C GLN A 44 8.83 -13.77 -38.30
N GLU A 45 9.24 -12.62 -38.84
CA GLU A 45 10.39 -11.86 -38.35
C GLU A 45 10.20 -11.38 -36.90
N THR A 46 9.00 -10.93 -36.52
CA THR A 46 8.71 -10.59 -35.11
C THR A 46 8.79 -11.82 -34.22
N LYS A 47 8.24 -12.96 -34.66
CA LYS A 47 8.29 -14.22 -33.89
C LYS A 47 9.73 -14.72 -33.72
N ILE A 48 10.57 -14.61 -34.75
CA ILE A 48 11.99 -14.95 -34.67
C ILE A 48 12.71 -14.03 -33.68
N LYS A 49 12.46 -12.71 -33.73
CA LYS A 49 13.04 -11.76 -32.76
C LYS A 49 12.62 -12.08 -31.33
N ASP A 50 11.37 -12.45 -31.12
CA ASP A 50 10.87 -12.82 -29.79
C ASP A 50 11.50 -14.12 -29.29
N LEU A 51 11.67 -15.12 -30.16
CA LEU A 51 12.38 -16.36 -29.83
C LEU A 51 13.86 -16.10 -29.50
N ILE A 52 14.54 -15.22 -30.23
CA ILE A 52 15.92 -14.82 -29.93
C ILE A 52 15.99 -14.15 -28.55
N LYS A 53 15.07 -13.21 -28.25
CA LYS A 53 14.99 -12.57 -26.94
C LYS A 53 14.75 -13.59 -25.83
N GLN A 54 13.86 -14.55 -26.04
CA GLN A 54 13.59 -15.63 -25.08
C GLN A 54 14.82 -16.52 -24.90
N ASN A 55 15.51 -16.92 -25.97
CA ASN A 55 16.71 -17.74 -25.89
C ASN A 55 17.84 -17.01 -25.12
N ASN A 56 18.02 -15.71 -25.37
CA ASN A 56 18.98 -14.90 -24.62
C ASN A 56 18.63 -14.82 -23.13
N LYS A 57 17.36 -14.60 -22.79
CA LYS A 57 16.89 -14.65 -21.39
C LYS A 57 17.14 -16.01 -20.75
N TYR A 58 16.86 -17.10 -21.47
CA TYR A 58 17.14 -18.44 -20.95
C TYR A 58 18.64 -18.65 -20.76
N ARG A 59 19.49 -18.26 -21.71
CA ARG A 59 20.95 -18.32 -21.57
C ARG A 59 21.46 -17.53 -20.37
N GLU A 60 20.93 -16.33 -20.14
CA GLU A 60 21.23 -15.53 -18.96
C GLU A 60 20.80 -16.24 -17.66
N ASN A 61 19.58 -16.80 -17.62
CA ASN A 61 19.08 -17.55 -16.47
C ASN A 61 19.90 -18.82 -16.21
N TYR A 62 20.30 -19.55 -17.25
CA TYR A 62 21.20 -20.70 -17.13
C TYR A 62 22.58 -20.28 -16.64
N GLY A 63 23.11 -19.16 -17.15
CA GLY A 63 24.37 -18.58 -16.66
C GLY A 63 24.30 -18.23 -15.16
N LEU A 64 23.19 -17.65 -14.70
CA LEU A 64 22.95 -17.37 -13.28
C LEU A 64 22.84 -18.66 -12.45
N SER A 65 22.23 -19.71 -12.99
CA SER A 65 22.10 -21.00 -12.29
C SER A 65 23.43 -21.74 -12.16
N ILE A 66 24.32 -21.66 -13.16
CA ILE A 66 25.61 -22.36 -13.16
C ILE A 66 26.65 -21.57 -12.35
N TYR A 67 26.75 -20.26 -12.59
CA TYR A 67 27.82 -19.44 -12.03
C TYR A 67 27.40 -18.61 -10.80
N GLY A 68 26.12 -18.65 -10.42
CA GLY A 68 25.58 -17.81 -9.36
C GLY A 68 25.48 -16.33 -9.75
N ASP A 69 24.87 -15.54 -8.87
CA ASP A 69 24.63 -14.11 -9.10
C ASP A 69 25.88 -13.27 -8.76
N ARG A 70 26.81 -13.19 -9.71
CA ARG A 70 28.05 -12.39 -9.56
C ARG A 70 27.77 -10.90 -9.32
N LYS A 71 26.66 -10.39 -9.86
CA LYS A 71 26.30 -8.97 -9.77
C LYS A 71 25.94 -8.56 -8.35
N LYS A 72 25.30 -9.46 -7.58
CA LYS A 72 25.02 -9.25 -6.14
C LYS A 72 26.26 -9.29 -5.26
N LEU A 73 27.31 -9.98 -5.71
CA LEU A 73 28.54 -10.13 -4.93
C LEU A 73 29.42 -8.87 -4.97
N VAL A 74 29.36 -8.11 -6.08
CA VAL A 74 30.18 -6.89 -6.24
C VAL A 74 29.91 -5.85 -5.14
N PRO A 75 28.65 -5.48 -4.81
CA PRO A 75 28.37 -4.58 -3.69
C PRO A 75 28.86 -5.10 -2.33
N VAL A 76 28.76 -6.41 -2.09
CA VAL A 76 29.18 -7.03 -0.83
C VAL A 76 30.71 -6.99 -0.68
N LEU A 77 31.44 -7.17 -1.78
CA LEU A 77 32.89 -7.14 -1.81
C LEU A 77 33.47 -5.73 -1.84
N GLN A 78 32.72 -4.71 -2.27
CA GLN A 78 33.17 -3.31 -2.31
C GLN A 78 33.60 -2.78 -0.94
N ASN A 79 32.98 -3.26 0.15
CA ASN A 79 33.35 -2.87 1.51
C ASN A 79 34.72 -3.42 1.95
N HIS A 80 35.29 -4.38 1.21
CA HIS A 80 36.53 -5.05 1.56
C HIS A 80 37.48 -5.15 0.34
N PRO A 81 38.37 -4.17 0.13
CA PRO A 81 39.19 -4.05 -1.08
C PRO A 81 40.11 -5.26 -1.32
N ILE A 82 40.61 -5.88 -0.24
CA ILE A 82 41.46 -7.09 -0.32
C ILE A 82 40.65 -8.30 -0.81
N LEU A 83 39.42 -8.46 -0.31
CA LEU A 83 38.54 -9.55 -0.71
C LEU A 83 38.04 -9.33 -2.15
N GLN A 84 37.79 -8.08 -2.53
CA GLN A 84 37.43 -7.75 -3.91
C GLN A 84 38.53 -8.17 -4.88
N LEU A 85 39.79 -7.78 -4.63
CA LEU A 85 40.92 -8.15 -5.50
C LEU A 85 41.09 -9.68 -5.63
N ALA A 86 40.89 -10.42 -4.55
CA ALA A 86 41.08 -11.86 -4.52
C ALA A 86 39.92 -12.67 -5.15
N TYR A 87 38.70 -12.11 -5.16
CA TYR A 87 37.48 -12.89 -5.44
C TYR A 87 36.60 -12.32 -6.57
N GLN A 88 36.97 -11.20 -7.21
CA GLN A 88 36.16 -10.53 -8.25
C GLN A 88 35.71 -11.43 -9.41
N ASN A 89 36.52 -12.44 -9.78
CA ASN A 89 36.27 -13.31 -10.94
C ASN A 89 35.92 -14.77 -10.57
N LYS A 90 35.76 -15.09 -9.28
CA LYS A 90 35.51 -16.47 -8.83
C LYS A 90 34.01 -16.77 -8.69
N ILE A 91 33.65 -18.05 -8.73
CA ILE A 91 32.28 -18.53 -8.52
C ILE A 91 31.93 -18.37 -7.03
N PRO A 92 30.71 -17.93 -6.65
CA PRO A 92 30.32 -17.70 -5.26
C PRO A 92 30.56 -18.91 -4.33
N LYS A 93 30.33 -20.14 -4.82
CA LYS A 93 30.61 -21.37 -4.06
C LYS A 93 32.09 -21.50 -3.69
N ASP A 94 32.97 -21.28 -4.66
CA ASP A 94 34.42 -21.34 -4.44
C ASP A 94 34.88 -20.23 -3.49
N ILE A 95 34.23 -19.07 -3.53
CA ILE A 95 34.53 -17.95 -2.62
C ILE A 95 34.16 -18.33 -1.19
N GLU A 96 33.00 -18.95 -0.98
CA GLU A 96 32.57 -19.44 0.32
C GLU A 96 33.55 -20.48 0.90
N GLU A 97 34.00 -21.43 0.08
CA GLU A 97 34.95 -22.46 0.50
C GLU A 97 36.32 -21.85 0.86
N ASN A 98 36.83 -20.94 0.03
CA ASN A 98 38.07 -20.22 0.31
C ASN A 98 37.96 -19.37 1.59
N LEU A 99 36.83 -18.70 1.82
CA LEU A 99 36.58 -17.93 3.04
C LEU A 99 36.56 -18.83 4.28
N LYS A 100 35.91 -20.00 4.19
CA LYS A 100 35.93 -21.01 5.28
C LYS A 100 37.35 -21.47 5.57
N GLN A 101 38.17 -21.71 4.56
CA GLN A 101 39.57 -22.11 4.72
C GLN A 101 40.43 -21.01 5.37
N VAL A 102 40.24 -19.75 4.95
CA VAL A 102 40.93 -18.60 5.55
C VAL A 102 40.50 -18.40 7.01
N ALA A 103 39.19 -18.50 7.29
CA ALA A 103 38.66 -18.40 8.64
C ALA A 103 39.22 -19.50 9.55
N PHE A 104 39.28 -20.74 9.06
CA PHE A 104 39.88 -21.85 9.77
C PHE A 104 41.37 -21.61 10.07
N SER A 105 42.13 -21.10 9.10
CA SER A 105 43.55 -20.79 9.25
C SER A 105 43.78 -19.70 10.30
N LYS A 106 42.98 -18.62 10.26
CA LYS A 106 43.03 -17.53 11.26
C LYS A 106 42.65 -18.03 12.66
N LYS A 107 41.61 -18.87 12.76
CA LYS A 107 41.20 -19.48 14.03
C LYS A 107 42.30 -20.35 14.62
N LYS A 108 42.98 -21.16 13.80
CA LYS A 108 44.13 -21.96 14.23
C LYS A 108 45.28 -21.09 14.73
N GLN A 109 45.57 -19.96 14.07
CA GLN A 109 46.57 -19.00 14.54
C GLN A 109 46.18 -18.38 15.88
N LEU A 110 44.92 -18.00 16.04
CA LEU A 110 44.39 -17.47 17.30
C LEU A 110 44.56 -18.47 18.45
N HIS A 111 44.16 -19.74 18.25
CA HIS A 111 44.36 -20.77 19.27
C HIS A 111 45.83 -20.94 19.66
N ARG A 112 46.75 -20.90 18.68
CA ARG A 112 48.19 -20.95 18.96
C ARG A 112 48.66 -19.76 19.80
N GLN A 113 48.14 -18.56 19.54
CA GLN A 113 48.47 -17.37 20.32
C GLN A 113 47.89 -17.42 21.73
N CYS A 114 46.62 -17.83 21.88
CA CYS A 114 46.00 -18.02 23.19
C CYS A 114 46.78 -19.03 24.04
N TYR A 115 47.25 -20.13 23.46
CA TYR A 115 48.07 -21.11 24.17
C TYR A 115 49.39 -20.50 24.65
N LYS A 116 50.09 -19.76 23.78
CA LYS A 116 51.33 -19.05 24.16
C LYS A 116 51.11 -17.98 25.22
N ASN A 117 49.97 -17.29 25.19
CA ASN A 117 49.63 -16.32 26.24
C ASN A 117 49.39 -17.02 27.57
N LYS A 118 48.64 -18.13 27.55
CA LYS A 118 48.42 -18.91 28.77
C LYS A 118 49.72 -19.42 29.37
N GLN A 119 50.63 -19.95 28.55
CA GLN A 119 51.97 -20.33 29.03
C GLN A 119 52.72 -19.16 29.66
N ARG A 120 52.70 -17.98 29.02
CA ARG A 120 53.33 -16.77 29.57
C ARG A 120 52.66 -16.27 30.84
N GLU A 121 51.35 -16.43 30.98
CA GLU A 121 50.61 -16.11 32.21
C GLU A 121 51.01 -17.06 33.35
N ASP A 122 51.10 -18.37 33.07
CA ASP A 122 51.54 -19.37 34.03
C ASP A 122 53.01 -19.10 34.46
N ASP A 123 53.90 -18.80 33.51
CA ASP A 123 55.31 -18.43 33.78
C ASP A 123 55.39 -17.15 34.62
N PHE A 124 54.60 -16.13 34.29
CA PHE A 124 54.54 -14.89 35.06
C PHE A 124 54.07 -15.13 36.49
N LEU A 125 53.07 -16.00 36.68
CA LEU A 125 52.54 -16.33 38.00
C LEU A 125 53.57 -17.08 38.85
N ASN A 126 54.32 -18.01 38.25
CA ASN A 126 55.43 -18.69 38.91
C ASN A 126 56.54 -17.71 39.33
N ILE A 127 56.97 -16.83 38.43
CA ILE A 127 57.98 -15.80 38.76
C ILE A 127 57.50 -14.88 39.88
N LYS A 128 56.20 -14.53 39.90
CA LYS A 128 55.62 -13.70 40.95
C LYS A 128 55.62 -14.42 42.30
N LEU A 129 55.29 -15.71 42.33
CA LEU A 129 55.36 -16.53 43.54
C LEU A 129 56.81 -16.63 44.04
N GLU A 130 57.78 -16.87 43.16
CA GLU A 130 59.22 -16.88 43.51
C GLU A 130 59.68 -15.53 44.08
N LEU A 131 59.20 -14.41 43.53
CA LEU A 131 59.49 -13.08 44.08
C LEU A 131 58.87 -12.89 45.48
N GLU A 132 57.64 -13.33 45.70
CA GLU A 132 56.98 -13.26 47.01
C GLU A 132 57.68 -14.15 48.06
N GLU A 133 58.16 -15.34 47.67
CA GLU A 133 58.99 -16.23 48.50
C GLU A 133 60.34 -15.59 48.87
N LEU A 134 61.00 -14.92 47.91
CA LEU A 134 62.25 -14.20 48.17
C LEU A 134 62.03 -12.93 49.02
N GLN A 135 60.91 -12.23 48.85
CA GLN A 135 60.55 -11.07 49.67
C GLN A 135 60.20 -11.45 51.11
N THR A 136 59.50 -12.57 51.32
CA THR A 136 59.23 -13.11 52.67
C THR A 136 60.50 -13.61 53.36
N ALA A 137 61.48 -14.14 52.61
CA ALA A 137 62.80 -14.47 53.15
C ALA A 137 63.65 -13.23 53.53
N SER A 138 63.39 -12.08 52.90
CA SER A 138 64.16 -10.82 53.07
C SER A 138 63.59 -9.88 54.15
N THR A 139 62.33 -10.03 54.54
CA THR A 139 61.64 -9.09 55.44
C THR A 139 61.90 -9.38 56.93
N THR A 140 63.07 -8.94 57.41
CA THR A 140 63.33 -8.68 58.84
C THR A 140 63.46 -7.18 59.18
N SER A 141 63.24 -6.28 58.23
CA SER A 141 63.28 -4.83 58.49
C SER A 141 61.88 -4.20 58.46
N LYS A 142 61.46 -3.60 59.58
CA LYS A 142 60.14 -3.01 59.82
C LYS A 142 60.03 -1.53 59.43
N ASP A 143 61.04 -0.95 58.79
CA ASP A 143 61.17 0.51 58.67
C ASP A 143 60.38 1.16 57.50
N HIS A 144 59.71 0.40 56.63
CA HIS A 144 59.00 0.96 55.44
C HIS A 144 57.47 0.84 55.46
N MET A 145 56.90 0.33 56.56
CA MET A 145 55.44 0.10 56.70
C MET A 145 54.57 1.35 56.46
N TRP A 146 55.06 2.55 56.82
CA TRP A 146 54.29 3.79 56.68
C TRP A 146 54.27 4.30 55.22
N GLU A 147 55.39 4.19 54.50
CA GLU A 147 55.47 4.57 53.08
C GLU A 147 54.61 3.63 52.22
N GLU A 148 54.60 2.33 52.52
CA GLU A 148 53.75 1.35 51.85
C GLU A 148 52.26 1.61 52.08
N GLN A 149 51.87 2.04 53.29
CA GLN A 149 50.49 2.42 53.61
C GLN A 149 50.04 3.70 52.88
N GLN A 150 50.93 4.69 52.76
CA GLN A 150 50.62 5.91 52.03
C GLN A 150 50.54 5.65 50.52
N LEU A 151 51.43 4.84 49.96
CA LEU A 151 51.40 4.45 48.57
C LEU A 151 50.14 3.65 48.22
N THR A 152 49.71 2.73 49.11
CA THR A 152 48.47 1.97 48.91
C THR A 152 47.23 2.85 48.97
N TYR A 153 47.19 3.86 49.85
CA TYR A 153 46.12 4.85 49.87
C TYR A 153 46.05 5.66 48.57
N GLU A 154 47.17 6.15 48.06
CA GLU A 154 47.22 6.87 46.78
C GLU A 154 46.79 5.99 45.60
N ILE A 155 47.26 4.74 45.55
CA ILE A 155 46.85 3.76 44.54
C ILE A 155 45.35 3.52 44.60
N GLN A 156 44.78 3.38 45.81
CA GLN A 156 43.35 3.16 46.00
C GLN A 156 42.53 4.40 45.60
N GLN A 157 43.05 5.60 45.85
CA GLN A 157 42.44 6.85 45.41
C GLN A 157 42.44 6.97 43.88
N VAL A 158 43.57 6.66 43.22
CA VAL A 158 43.65 6.64 41.74
C VAL A 158 42.72 5.58 41.16
N LYS A 159 42.63 4.40 41.78
CA LYS A 159 41.72 3.33 41.35
C LYS A 159 40.25 3.73 41.49
N SER A 160 39.89 4.40 42.58
CA SER A 160 38.55 4.97 42.76
C SER A 160 38.22 6.02 41.69
N LYS A 161 39.15 6.93 41.41
CA LYS A 161 39.01 7.94 40.34
C LYS A 161 38.87 7.29 38.95
N LEU A 162 39.65 6.25 38.66
CA LEU A 162 39.60 5.51 37.41
C LEU A 162 38.27 4.77 37.24
N ASN A 163 37.77 4.12 38.30
CA ASN A 163 36.45 3.49 38.28
C ASN A 163 35.33 4.51 38.08
N ALA A 164 35.39 5.66 38.76
CA ALA A 164 34.42 6.73 38.55
C ALA A 164 34.45 7.25 37.10
N ALA A 165 35.65 7.46 36.54
CA ALA A 165 35.81 7.85 35.14
C ALA A 165 35.27 6.79 34.17
N SER A 166 35.48 5.50 34.47
CA SER A 166 34.94 4.39 33.68
C SER A 166 33.41 4.40 33.68
N ILE A 167 32.78 4.61 34.83
CA ILE A 167 31.31 4.69 34.95
C ILE A 167 30.76 5.90 34.19
N ILE A 168 31.42 7.07 34.29
CA ILE A 168 31.04 8.27 33.55
C ILE A 168 31.14 8.03 32.04
N ASN A 169 32.19 7.36 31.59
CA ASN A 169 32.38 7.04 30.17
C ASN A 169 31.32 6.07 29.67
N GLU A 170 31.00 5.03 30.44
CA GLU A 170 29.93 4.08 30.12
C GLU A 170 28.56 4.77 30.06
N SER A 171 28.26 5.65 31.02
CA SER A 171 27.04 6.46 31.01
C SER A 171 26.96 7.39 29.80
N SER A 172 28.09 8.03 29.44
CA SER A 172 28.17 8.91 28.27
C SER A 172 27.95 8.15 26.96
N LEU A 173 28.54 6.95 26.82
CA LEU A 173 28.30 6.06 25.67
C LEU A 173 26.84 5.64 25.58
N ASN A 174 26.22 5.30 26.72
CA ASN A 174 24.79 4.98 26.76
C ASN A 174 23.94 6.17 26.34
N MET A 175 24.28 7.39 26.76
CA MET A 175 23.58 8.60 26.36
C MET A 175 23.73 8.87 24.85
N ILE A 176 24.92 8.69 24.29
CA ILE A 176 25.15 8.78 22.83
C ILE A 176 24.29 7.75 22.08
N ASN A 177 24.26 6.51 22.54
CA ASN A 177 23.44 5.45 21.92
C ASN A 177 21.95 5.78 21.94
N VAL A 178 21.44 6.44 22.99
CA VAL A 178 20.05 6.92 23.04
C VAL A 178 19.84 8.04 22.01
N LEU A 179 20.75 9.02 21.97
CA LEU A 179 20.67 10.12 20.99
C LEU A 179 20.72 9.60 19.55
N GLU A 180 21.55 8.60 19.25
CA GLU A 180 21.58 7.98 17.93
C GLU A 180 20.24 7.32 17.57
N LYS A 181 19.62 6.60 18.50
CA LYS A 181 18.28 6.02 18.28
C LYS A 181 17.23 7.09 18.04
N ASP A 182 17.28 8.18 18.79
CA ASP A 182 16.37 9.31 18.63
C ASP A 182 16.56 9.97 17.26
N THR A 183 17.80 10.17 16.79
CA THR A 183 18.05 10.72 15.45
C THR A 183 17.47 9.84 14.34
N ILE A 184 17.54 8.51 14.47
CA ILE A 184 16.91 7.59 13.52
C ILE A 184 15.39 7.77 13.52
N CYS A 185 14.78 7.90 14.70
CA CYS A 185 13.34 8.15 14.84
C CYS A 185 12.92 9.47 14.18
N TYR A 186 13.64 10.56 14.48
CA TYR A 186 13.34 11.87 13.90
C TYR A 186 13.53 11.91 12.38
N ASN A 187 14.59 11.27 11.86
CA ASN A 187 14.79 11.19 10.41
C ASN A 187 13.64 10.47 9.72
N ARG A 188 13.15 9.37 10.30
CA ARG A 188 11.98 8.67 9.77
C ARG A 188 10.74 9.56 9.77
N ILE A 189 10.49 10.29 10.85
CA ILE A 189 9.35 11.23 10.94
C ILE A 189 9.47 12.32 9.86
N LEU A 190 10.68 12.85 9.63
CA LEU A 190 10.92 13.87 8.61
C LEU A 190 10.69 13.32 7.19
N GLU A 191 11.15 12.10 6.90
CA GLU A 191 10.88 11.43 5.62
C GLU A 191 9.38 11.19 5.41
N GLU A 192 8.68 10.68 6.43
CA GLU A 192 7.23 10.47 6.37
C GLU A 192 6.50 11.80 6.12
N LEU A 193 6.90 12.87 6.79
CA LEU A 193 6.35 14.22 6.60
C LEU A 193 6.60 14.76 5.18
N GLU A 194 7.79 14.54 4.63
CA GLU A 194 8.11 14.96 3.25
C GLU A 194 7.24 14.19 2.24
N THR A 195 7.05 12.89 2.45
CA THR A 195 6.18 12.08 1.58
C THR A 195 4.72 12.51 1.67
N ASP A 196 4.24 12.86 2.87
CA ASP A 196 2.88 13.34 3.07
C ASP A 196 2.68 14.71 2.42
N SER A 197 3.62 15.63 2.58
CA SER A 197 3.62 16.94 1.91
C SER A 197 3.51 16.79 0.38
N LYS A 198 4.26 15.86 -0.22
CA LYS A 198 4.15 15.56 -1.67
C LYS A 198 2.77 15.04 -2.06
N LYS A 199 2.16 14.17 -1.23
CA LYS A 199 0.79 13.65 -1.47
C LYS A 199 -0.23 14.77 -1.36
N GLN A 200 -0.17 15.59 -0.32
CA GLN A 200 -1.05 16.74 -0.12
C GLN A 200 -0.96 17.71 -1.29
N TYR A 201 0.26 18.03 -1.75
CA TYR A 201 0.46 18.86 -2.94
C TYR A 201 -0.21 18.26 -4.18
N HIS A 202 -0.06 16.95 -4.42
CA HIS A 202 -0.70 16.30 -5.55
C HIS A 202 -2.23 16.32 -5.46
N CYS A 203 -2.79 16.12 -4.26
CA CYS A 203 -4.22 16.23 -4.01
C CYS A 203 -4.75 17.64 -4.30
N ILE A 204 -4.06 18.68 -3.81
CA ILE A 204 -4.43 20.09 -4.06
C ILE A 204 -4.37 20.39 -5.56
N LEU A 205 -3.31 19.97 -6.25
CA LEU A 205 -3.15 20.18 -7.68
C LEU A 205 -4.26 19.47 -8.50
N LYS A 206 -4.64 18.25 -8.10
CA LYS A 206 -5.74 17.53 -8.74
C LYS A 206 -7.09 18.20 -8.47
N ALA A 207 -7.34 18.64 -7.24
CA ALA A 207 -8.54 19.38 -6.89
C ALA A 207 -8.64 20.70 -7.68
N ALA A 208 -7.52 21.42 -7.84
CA ALA A 208 -7.46 22.64 -8.63
C ALA A 208 -7.77 22.38 -10.12
N LYS A 209 -7.22 21.31 -10.71
CA LYS A 209 -7.53 20.91 -12.09
C LYS A 209 -9.00 20.56 -12.28
N LEU A 210 -9.57 19.76 -11.38
CA LEU A 210 -11.00 19.43 -11.41
C LEU A 210 -11.86 20.69 -11.25
N GLY A 211 -11.46 21.62 -10.38
CA GLY A 211 -12.12 22.91 -10.23
C GLY A 211 -12.07 23.76 -11.51
N GLN A 212 -10.94 23.76 -12.22
CA GLN A 212 -10.81 24.43 -13.52
C GLN A 212 -11.70 23.78 -14.58
N GLU A 213 -11.71 22.45 -14.68
CA GLU A 213 -12.58 21.71 -15.61
C GLU A 213 -14.07 22.01 -15.34
N ALA A 214 -14.49 21.98 -14.08
CA ALA A 214 -15.85 22.32 -13.69
C ALA A 214 -16.21 23.78 -14.01
N ALA A 215 -15.28 24.73 -13.81
CA ALA A 215 -15.47 26.13 -14.17
C ALA A 215 -15.59 26.33 -15.69
N ASP A 216 -14.81 25.58 -16.48
CA ASP A 216 -14.89 25.59 -17.94
C ASP A 216 -16.22 25.02 -18.44
N GLU A 217 -16.70 23.93 -17.84
CA GLU A 217 -18.02 23.37 -18.13
C GLU A 217 -19.15 24.35 -17.79
N LEU A 218 -19.08 25.00 -16.62
CA LEU A 218 -20.04 26.03 -16.23
C LEU A 218 -20.05 27.20 -17.24
N SER A 219 -18.87 27.65 -17.67
CA SER A 219 -18.72 28.71 -18.67
C SER A 219 -19.31 28.32 -20.03
N LYS A 220 -19.12 27.07 -20.46
CA LYS A 220 -19.74 26.53 -21.68
C LYS A 220 -21.27 26.52 -21.56
N LEU A 221 -21.80 26.01 -20.44
CA LEU A 221 -23.24 25.96 -20.20
C LEU A 221 -23.86 27.37 -20.18
N HIS A 222 -23.16 28.34 -19.59
CA HIS A 222 -23.62 29.74 -19.59
C HIS A 222 -23.68 30.32 -21.02
N LYS A 223 -22.67 30.06 -21.85
CA LYS A 223 -22.66 30.47 -23.26
C LYS A 223 -23.79 29.82 -24.05
N GLU A 224 -24.04 28.53 -23.85
CA GLU A 224 -25.15 27.81 -24.48
C GLU A 224 -26.50 28.40 -24.08
N TYR A 225 -26.69 28.66 -22.78
CA TYR A 225 -27.88 29.32 -22.26
C TYR A 225 -28.09 30.69 -22.92
N ASP A 226 -27.05 31.52 -23.01
CA ASP A 226 -27.11 32.83 -23.67
C ASP A 226 -27.52 32.75 -25.14
N ILE A 227 -27.01 31.75 -25.87
CA ILE A 227 -27.39 31.50 -27.27
C ILE A 227 -28.88 31.13 -27.34
N ILE A 228 -29.35 30.24 -26.47
CA ILE A 228 -30.75 29.83 -26.40
C ILE A 228 -31.63 31.04 -26.09
N VAL A 229 -31.28 31.85 -25.09
CA VAL A 229 -32.03 33.06 -24.72
C VAL A 229 -32.10 34.04 -25.89
N LYS A 230 -30.99 34.30 -26.59
CA LYS A 230 -30.98 35.17 -27.78
C LYS A 230 -31.89 34.62 -28.88
N THR A 231 -31.85 33.31 -29.11
CA THR A 231 -32.68 32.63 -30.13
C THR A 231 -34.17 32.71 -29.78
N VAL A 232 -34.54 32.42 -28.53
CA VAL A 232 -35.91 32.54 -28.04
C VAL A 232 -36.41 33.99 -28.14
N LYS A 233 -35.58 34.98 -27.76
CA LYS A 233 -35.93 36.40 -27.91
C LYS A 233 -36.15 36.78 -29.37
N LYS A 234 -35.33 36.27 -30.31
CA LYS A 234 -35.51 36.50 -31.75
C LYS A 234 -36.81 35.87 -32.25
N ASN A 235 -37.06 34.61 -31.92
CA ASN A 235 -38.29 33.90 -32.28
C ASN A 235 -39.53 34.61 -31.72
N MET A 236 -39.49 35.07 -30.47
CA MET A 236 -40.59 35.82 -29.87
C MET A 236 -40.86 37.14 -30.61
N LYS A 237 -39.81 37.87 -30.99
CA LYS A 237 -39.96 39.10 -31.82
C LYS A 237 -40.57 38.79 -33.18
N GLU A 238 -40.15 37.71 -33.85
CA GLU A 238 -40.70 37.29 -35.13
C GLU A 238 -42.18 36.88 -35.02
N LYS A 239 -42.55 36.09 -34.00
CA LYS A 239 -43.94 35.73 -33.73
C LYS A 239 -44.80 36.95 -33.42
N ASN A 240 -44.30 37.89 -32.61
CA ASN A 240 -45.01 39.14 -32.33
C ASN A 240 -45.22 39.99 -33.59
N ARG A 241 -44.23 40.06 -34.49
CA ARG A 241 -44.38 40.73 -35.80
C ARG A 241 -45.42 40.02 -36.68
N ALA A 242 -45.41 38.68 -36.71
CA ALA A 242 -46.39 37.90 -37.46
C ALA A 242 -47.82 38.13 -36.92
N ILE A 243 -48.01 38.10 -35.60
CA ILE A 243 -49.28 38.41 -34.94
C ILE A 243 -49.73 39.84 -35.28
N HIS A 244 -48.83 40.83 -35.22
CA HIS A 244 -49.13 42.21 -35.58
C HIS A 244 -49.58 42.35 -37.04
N ASN A 245 -48.92 41.65 -37.96
CA ASN A 245 -49.29 41.62 -39.37
C ASN A 245 -50.65 40.95 -39.60
N ILE A 246 -50.93 39.85 -38.91
CA ILE A 246 -52.24 39.19 -38.94
C ILE A 246 -53.31 40.14 -38.40
N LYS A 247 -53.05 40.82 -37.28
CA LYS A 247 -53.97 41.80 -36.69
C LYS A 247 -54.28 42.94 -37.66
N LYS A 248 -53.26 43.51 -38.32
CA LYS A 248 -53.45 44.50 -39.39
C LYS A 248 -54.26 43.96 -40.57
N LYS A 249 -54.02 42.73 -41.01
CA LYS A 249 -54.80 42.08 -42.08
C LYS A 249 -56.27 41.90 -41.65
N TYR A 250 -56.49 41.44 -40.42
CA TYR A 250 -57.82 41.30 -39.84
C TYR A 250 -58.54 42.64 -39.73
N GLU A 251 -57.85 43.70 -39.29
CA GLU A 251 -58.41 45.07 -39.24
C GLU A 251 -58.80 45.58 -40.63
N LYS A 252 -57.97 45.31 -41.67
CA LYS A 252 -58.32 45.62 -43.07
C LYS A 252 -59.55 44.84 -43.55
N VAL A 253 -59.63 43.53 -43.27
CA VAL A 253 -60.80 42.70 -43.60
C VAL A 253 -62.05 43.16 -42.84
N ARG A 254 -61.92 43.51 -41.56
CA ARG A 254 -63.00 44.08 -40.74
C ARG A 254 -63.47 45.43 -41.29
N ALA A 255 -62.56 46.31 -41.71
CA ALA A 255 -62.90 47.57 -42.34
C ALA A 255 -63.59 47.37 -43.69
N HIS A 256 -63.13 46.42 -44.50
CA HIS A 256 -63.78 46.04 -45.76
C HIS A 256 -65.19 45.47 -45.53
N ASN A 257 -65.35 44.57 -44.56
CA ASN A 257 -66.64 44.02 -44.17
C ASN A 257 -67.55 45.03 -43.47
N SER A 258 -67.02 46.14 -42.95
CA SER A 258 -67.83 47.24 -42.40
C SER A 258 -68.55 48.06 -43.48
N HIS A 259 -68.14 47.91 -44.75
CA HIS A 259 -68.81 48.50 -45.92
C HIS A 259 -69.83 47.52 -46.55
N ILE A 260 -69.91 46.28 -46.07
CA ILE A 260 -71.02 45.38 -46.36
C ILE A 260 -72.15 45.78 -45.40
N PRO A 261 -73.31 46.23 -45.89
CA PRO A 261 -74.41 46.61 -45.02
C PRO A 261 -74.81 45.41 -44.16
N LYS A 262 -74.76 45.60 -42.83
CA LYS A 262 -75.33 44.67 -41.85
C LYS A 262 -76.82 44.54 -42.16
N VAL A 263 -77.19 43.46 -42.85
CA VAL A 263 -78.57 42.98 -42.84
C VAL A 263 -78.84 42.54 -41.40
N LYS A 264 -79.73 43.28 -40.74
CA LYS A 264 -80.34 42.85 -39.48
C LYS A 264 -81.20 41.64 -39.80
N SER A 265 -80.71 40.44 -39.56
CA SER A 265 -81.57 39.27 -39.41
C SER A 265 -81.68 38.94 -37.93
N HIS A 266 -82.88 39.24 -37.46
CA HIS A 266 -83.47 38.85 -36.20
C HIS A 266 -83.34 37.33 -35.98
N GLU A 267 -83.29 36.96 -34.70
CA GLU A 267 -83.34 35.60 -34.18
C GLU A 267 -84.47 34.78 -34.81
N VAL A 268 -84.16 33.57 -35.30
CA VAL A 268 -85.12 32.45 -35.29
C VAL A 268 -84.35 31.16 -35.02
N SER A 269 -84.49 30.69 -33.79
CA SER A 269 -84.39 29.28 -33.44
C SER A 269 -85.49 28.52 -34.19
N GLN A 270 -85.16 27.49 -34.98
CA GLN A 270 -86.02 26.31 -35.09
C GLN A 270 -85.34 25.13 -35.80
N SER A 271 -85.62 24.00 -35.19
CA SER A 271 -85.28 22.61 -35.46
C SER A 271 -86.02 21.98 -36.64
N VAL A 272 -85.61 20.73 -36.94
CA VAL A 272 -86.37 19.62 -37.57
C VAL A 272 -86.17 19.42 -39.07
N ASP A 273 -85.39 18.37 -39.35
CA ASP A 273 -85.68 17.17 -40.14
C ASP A 273 -86.32 17.22 -41.54
N ALA A 274 -85.72 16.35 -42.36
CA ALA A 274 -86.33 15.37 -43.25
C ALA A 274 -86.87 15.78 -44.63
N ASP A 275 -86.43 14.95 -45.59
CA ASP A 275 -87.12 14.48 -46.79
C ASP A 275 -87.33 15.44 -47.97
N ASN A 276 -86.56 15.25 -49.05
CA ASN A 276 -86.90 14.32 -50.16
C ASN A 276 -86.26 14.75 -51.51
N ARG A 277 -85.68 13.75 -52.19
CA ARG A 277 -85.66 13.49 -53.66
C ARG A 277 -84.84 14.42 -54.58
N ASP A 278 -84.28 13.97 -55.69
CA ASP A 278 -83.89 12.66 -56.25
C ASP A 278 -83.17 12.99 -57.59
N SER A 279 -82.29 12.08 -58.02
CA SER A 279 -81.95 11.74 -59.40
C SER A 279 -81.00 12.63 -60.24
N GLY A 280 -79.88 12.01 -60.62
CA GLY A 280 -79.24 12.25 -61.93
C GLY A 280 -77.77 11.87 -62.05
N GLY A 281 -77.49 10.62 -62.48
CA GLY A 281 -76.33 10.35 -63.34
C GLY A 281 -75.29 9.37 -62.81
N GLU A 282 -75.56 8.07 -62.99
CA GLU A 282 -74.55 7.02 -62.99
C GLU A 282 -73.53 7.24 -64.12
N VAL A 283 -72.23 7.09 -63.80
CA VAL A 283 -71.22 6.69 -64.78
C VAL A 283 -70.48 5.49 -64.20
N ASN A 284 -70.78 4.33 -64.75
CA ASN A 284 -70.16 3.05 -64.47
C ASN A 284 -68.69 3.05 -64.90
N PHE A 285 -67.78 2.79 -63.96
CA PHE A 285 -66.52 2.10 -64.23
C PHE A 285 -66.46 0.88 -63.32
N GLN A 286 -66.67 -0.30 -63.92
CA GLN A 286 -66.47 -1.60 -63.30
C GLN A 286 -64.98 -1.84 -63.04
N GLU A 287 -64.55 -1.77 -61.79
CA GLU A 287 -63.34 -2.46 -61.33
C GLU A 287 -63.54 -3.00 -59.90
N SER A 288 -63.74 -4.32 -59.82
CA SER A 288 -63.51 -5.20 -58.65
C SER A 288 -64.35 -4.98 -57.37
N GLU A 289 -65.63 -5.36 -57.43
CA GLU A 289 -66.64 -5.22 -56.37
C GLU A 289 -66.48 -6.16 -55.15
N VAL A 290 -65.44 -6.99 -55.08
CA VAL A 290 -65.22 -7.93 -53.96
C VAL A 290 -64.05 -7.51 -53.05
N ILE A 291 -63.11 -6.69 -53.53
CA ILE A 291 -61.89 -6.35 -52.78
C ILE A 291 -62.13 -5.16 -51.83
N LEU A 292 -62.93 -4.18 -52.24
CA LEU A 292 -63.20 -2.97 -51.44
C LEU A 292 -63.83 -3.25 -50.06
N PRO A 293 -64.93 -4.03 -49.93
CA PRO A 293 -65.53 -4.29 -48.63
C PRO A 293 -64.67 -5.20 -47.73
N VAL A 294 -63.78 -6.02 -48.33
CA VAL A 294 -62.78 -6.80 -47.58
C VAL A 294 -61.66 -5.89 -47.09
N MET A 295 -61.21 -4.95 -47.92
CA MET A 295 -60.19 -3.96 -47.57
C MET A 295 -60.67 -2.96 -46.52
N GLU A 296 -61.93 -2.55 -46.57
CA GLU A 296 -62.54 -1.71 -45.54
C GLU A 296 -62.66 -2.44 -44.19
N ARG A 297 -63.00 -3.73 -44.20
CA ARG A 297 -62.99 -4.57 -42.99
C ARG A 297 -61.59 -4.78 -42.43
N THR A 298 -60.57 -4.94 -43.27
CA THR A 298 -59.18 -5.05 -42.79
C THR A 298 -58.66 -3.73 -42.26
N ILE A 299 -58.98 -2.60 -42.90
CA ILE A 299 -58.64 -1.25 -42.42
C ILE A 299 -59.31 -0.99 -41.07
N THR A 300 -60.62 -1.23 -40.92
CA THR A 300 -61.31 -1.04 -39.63
C THR A 300 -60.75 -1.92 -38.53
N ARG A 301 -60.41 -3.18 -38.83
CA ARG A 301 -59.74 -4.08 -37.87
C ARG A 301 -58.34 -3.58 -37.48
N LEU A 302 -57.52 -3.15 -38.44
CA LEU A 302 -56.19 -2.59 -38.18
C LEU A 302 -56.26 -1.29 -37.39
N THR A 303 -57.25 -0.45 -37.68
CA THR A 303 -57.51 0.79 -36.93
C THR A 303 -57.95 0.50 -35.49
N GLY A 304 -58.72 -0.57 -35.29
CA GLY A 304 -59.08 -1.07 -33.95
C GLY A 304 -57.85 -1.53 -33.16
N ILE A 305 -57.00 -2.36 -33.77
CA ILE A 305 -55.75 -2.83 -33.16
C ILE A 305 -54.83 -1.66 -32.82
N LEU A 306 -54.70 -0.67 -33.71
CA LEU A 306 -53.87 0.51 -33.47
C LEU A 306 -54.40 1.37 -32.32
N LYS A 307 -55.71 1.49 -32.14
CA LYS A 307 -56.31 2.18 -30.98
C LYS A 307 -56.08 1.43 -29.67
N GLU A 308 -56.20 0.10 -29.68
CA GLU A 308 -55.84 -0.71 -28.51
C GLU A 308 -54.35 -0.54 -28.16
N LEU A 309 -53.48 -0.59 -29.16
CA LEU A 309 -52.04 -0.39 -28.99
C LEU A 309 -51.71 1.03 -28.50
N GLN A 310 -52.44 2.04 -28.97
CA GLN A 310 -52.33 3.43 -28.52
C GLN A 310 -52.70 3.58 -27.04
N ASN A 311 -53.78 2.94 -26.61
CA ASN A 311 -54.21 2.94 -25.21
C ASN A 311 -53.20 2.22 -24.31
N ILE A 312 -52.64 1.09 -24.75
CA ILE A 312 -51.63 0.32 -24.00
C ILE A 312 -50.31 1.10 -23.90
N SER A 313 -49.90 1.78 -24.97
CA SER A 313 -48.63 2.51 -25.03
C SER A 313 -48.72 3.95 -24.48
N LEU A 314 -49.92 4.44 -24.15
CA LEU A 314 -50.20 5.79 -23.66
C LEU A 314 -49.69 6.90 -24.60
N VAL A 315 -49.87 6.72 -25.91
CA VAL A 315 -49.30 7.60 -26.93
C VAL A 315 -50.37 8.51 -27.59
N PRO A 316 -50.10 9.79 -27.88
CA PRO A 316 -51.09 10.71 -28.46
C PRO A 316 -51.44 10.46 -29.95
N SER A 317 -50.51 9.90 -30.74
CA SER A 317 -50.66 9.65 -32.18
C SER A 317 -50.18 8.24 -32.56
N PHE A 318 -50.76 7.65 -33.62
CA PHE A 318 -50.37 6.32 -34.11
C PHE A 318 -48.91 6.27 -34.60
N GLU A 319 -48.39 7.37 -35.14
CA GLU A 319 -47.02 7.48 -35.66
C GLU A 319 -45.96 7.36 -34.55
N ASP A 320 -46.32 7.73 -33.32
CA ASP A 320 -45.41 7.77 -32.18
C ASP A 320 -45.28 6.41 -31.47
N ILE A 321 -46.12 5.42 -31.80
CA ILE A 321 -46.12 4.10 -31.16
C ILE A 321 -44.82 3.34 -31.47
N PHE A 322 -44.42 3.33 -32.74
CA PHE A 322 -43.21 2.63 -33.20
C PHE A 322 -41.89 3.21 -32.66
N PRO A 323 -41.62 4.53 -32.72
CA PRO A 323 -40.40 5.09 -32.14
C PRO A 323 -40.32 4.87 -30.62
N ARG A 324 -41.45 4.91 -29.90
CA ARG A 324 -41.49 4.62 -28.47
C ARG A 324 -41.21 3.15 -28.15
N ALA A 325 -41.76 2.23 -28.95
CA ALA A 325 -41.46 0.80 -28.82
C ALA A 325 -39.97 0.49 -29.09
N LEU A 326 -39.35 1.16 -30.07
CA LEU A 326 -37.92 1.06 -30.32
C LEU A 326 -37.08 1.63 -29.16
N GLU A 327 -37.50 2.75 -28.58
CA GLU A 327 -36.85 3.33 -27.40
C GLU A 327 -36.95 2.41 -26.18
N GLN A 328 -38.12 1.81 -25.93
CA GLN A 328 -38.33 0.81 -24.90
C GLN A 328 -37.45 -0.43 -25.12
N LEU A 329 -37.31 -0.90 -26.36
CA LEU A 329 -36.43 -2.02 -26.68
C LEU A 329 -34.96 -1.69 -26.40
N LYS A 330 -34.49 -0.51 -26.82
CA LYS A 330 -33.12 -0.03 -26.52
C LYS A 330 -32.89 0.08 -25.02
N ASN A 331 -33.86 0.61 -24.27
CA ASN A 331 -33.80 0.71 -22.82
C ASN A 331 -33.78 -0.66 -22.15
N LYS A 332 -34.58 -1.62 -22.62
CA LYS A 332 -34.58 -3.00 -22.13
C LYS A 332 -33.21 -3.65 -22.32
N VAL A 333 -32.61 -3.53 -23.50
CA VAL A 333 -31.27 -4.08 -23.78
C VAL A 333 -30.20 -3.42 -22.89
N ARG A 334 -30.27 -2.09 -22.70
CA ARG A 334 -29.37 -1.37 -21.80
C ARG A 334 -29.50 -1.84 -20.35
N LEU A 335 -30.73 -1.97 -19.85
CA LEU A 335 -31.01 -2.45 -18.50
C LEU A 335 -30.54 -3.90 -18.31
N GLN A 336 -30.77 -4.77 -19.29
CA GLN A 336 -30.27 -6.15 -19.25
C GLN A 336 -28.75 -6.21 -19.15
N ARG A 337 -28.02 -5.37 -19.91
CA ARG A 337 -26.55 -5.27 -19.76
C ARG A 337 -26.14 -4.80 -18.38
N GLN A 338 -26.85 -3.81 -17.82
CA GLN A 338 -26.57 -3.32 -16.47
C GLN A 338 -26.80 -4.39 -15.40
N VAL A 339 -27.84 -5.21 -15.56
CA VAL A 339 -28.11 -6.33 -14.64
C VAL A 339 -26.96 -7.33 -14.66
N VAL A 340 -26.45 -7.71 -15.85
CA VAL A 340 -25.29 -8.62 -15.96
C VAL A 340 -24.05 -8.04 -15.28
N ILE A 341 -23.75 -6.75 -15.52
CA ILE A 341 -22.62 -6.07 -14.87
C ILE A 341 -22.79 -6.06 -13.34
N ASN A 342 -24.01 -5.78 -12.85
CA ASN A 342 -24.28 -5.78 -11.42
C ASN A 342 -24.18 -7.18 -10.80
N GLU A 343 -24.57 -8.23 -11.53
CA GLU A 343 -24.39 -9.63 -11.09
C GLU A 343 -22.91 -10.00 -11.00
N GLU A 344 -22.08 -9.63 -12.00
CA GLU A 344 -20.63 -9.80 -11.95
C GLU A 344 -19.98 -9.01 -10.79
N GLN A 345 -20.45 -7.79 -10.53
CA GLN A 345 -19.99 -7.02 -9.37
C GLN A 345 -20.40 -7.68 -8.05
N LYS A 346 -21.61 -8.23 -7.97
CA LYS A 346 -22.08 -8.95 -6.79
C LYS A 346 -21.24 -10.21 -6.53
N THR A 347 -20.92 -11.00 -7.57
CA THR A 347 -20.10 -12.21 -7.41
C THR A 347 -18.68 -11.87 -6.97
N THR A 348 -18.06 -10.87 -7.58
CA THR A 348 -16.72 -10.41 -7.18
C THR A 348 -16.67 -9.89 -5.73
N ILE A 349 -17.69 -9.16 -5.28
CA ILE A 349 -17.80 -8.73 -3.88
C ILE A 349 -17.99 -9.94 -2.94
N LEU A 350 -18.79 -10.94 -3.34
CA LEU A 350 -18.97 -12.16 -2.56
C LEU A 350 -17.66 -12.96 -2.44
N ASP A 351 -16.90 -13.08 -3.52
CA ASP A 351 -15.60 -13.76 -3.51
C ASP A 351 -14.59 -13.02 -2.63
N GLN A 352 -14.56 -11.67 -2.70
CA GLN A 352 -13.75 -10.85 -1.80
C GLN A 352 -14.15 -11.05 -0.33
N ARG A 353 -15.44 -11.11 -0.03
CA ARG A 353 -15.90 -11.39 1.34
C ARG A 353 -15.46 -12.78 1.81
N ASN A 354 -15.66 -13.81 0.99
CA ASN A 354 -15.26 -15.17 1.32
C ASN A 354 -13.75 -15.29 1.59
N THR A 355 -12.92 -14.61 0.78
CA THR A 355 -11.46 -14.59 1.03
C THR A 355 -11.09 -13.87 2.33
N LEU A 356 -11.78 -12.77 2.65
CA LEU A 356 -11.59 -12.05 3.92
C LEU A 356 -12.02 -12.89 5.13
N ASP A 357 -13.12 -13.63 5.04
CA ASP A 357 -13.60 -14.51 6.10
C ASP A 357 -12.58 -15.64 6.38
N VAL A 358 -12.03 -16.27 5.34
CA VAL A 358 -10.94 -17.26 5.49
C VAL A 358 -9.69 -16.63 6.11
N LEU A 359 -9.33 -15.41 5.71
CA LEU A 359 -8.15 -14.72 6.25
C LEU A 359 -8.35 -14.35 7.73
N LEU A 360 -9.58 -13.99 8.12
CA LEU A 360 -9.95 -13.75 9.51
C LEU A 360 -9.82 -15.02 10.35
N GLU A 361 -10.32 -16.16 9.87
CA GLU A 361 -10.16 -17.45 10.56
C GLU A 361 -8.68 -17.81 10.76
N VAL A 362 -7.85 -17.62 9.73
CA VAL A 362 -6.40 -17.85 9.82
C VAL A 362 -5.75 -16.91 10.85
N ALA A 363 -6.15 -15.63 10.87
CA ALA A 363 -5.64 -14.67 11.84
C ALA A 363 -6.06 -15.02 13.28
N ILE A 364 -7.30 -15.47 13.49
CA ILE A 364 -7.79 -15.95 14.79
C ILE A 364 -6.98 -17.18 15.25
N TYR A 365 -6.73 -18.14 14.35
CA TYR A 365 -5.92 -19.31 14.67
C TYR A 365 -4.48 -18.92 15.05
N HIS A 366 -3.85 -18.03 14.29
CA HIS A 366 -2.49 -17.59 14.55
C HIS A 366 -2.36 -16.78 15.86
N THR A 367 -3.33 -15.91 16.15
CA THR A 367 -3.37 -15.13 17.39
C THR A 367 -3.65 -16.00 18.61
N LEU A 368 -4.56 -16.97 18.51
CA LEU A 368 -4.78 -17.97 19.56
C LEU A 368 -3.53 -18.81 19.81
N LYS A 369 -2.86 -19.28 18.75
CA LYS A 369 -1.61 -20.06 18.87
C LYS A 369 -0.51 -19.23 19.53
N ALA A 370 -0.37 -17.96 19.14
CA ALA A 370 0.59 -17.05 19.76
C ALA A 370 0.27 -16.81 21.24
N ALA A 371 -1.00 -16.61 21.60
CA ALA A 371 -1.44 -16.43 22.99
C ALA A 371 -1.15 -17.68 23.85
N VAL A 372 -1.38 -18.89 23.32
CA VAL A 372 -1.05 -20.15 24.00
C VAL A 372 0.46 -20.27 24.19
N THR A 373 1.28 -19.99 23.16
CA THR A 373 2.74 -20.02 23.31
C THR A 373 3.25 -18.98 24.30
N PHE A 374 2.62 -17.80 24.36
CA PHE A 374 2.97 -16.76 25.31
C PHE A 374 2.65 -17.19 26.74
N LYS A 375 1.46 -17.76 26.98
CA LYS A 375 1.06 -18.27 28.29
C LYS A 375 1.99 -19.38 28.78
N ASN A 376 2.32 -20.35 27.92
CA ASN A 376 3.28 -21.40 28.26
C ASN A 376 4.68 -20.84 28.61
N ASN A 377 5.14 -19.83 27.88
CA ASN A 377 6.41 -19.17 28.19
C ASN A 377 6.35 -18.40 29.51
N GLN A 378 5.23 -17.76 29.82
CA GLN A 378 5.00 -17.08 31.08
C GLN A 378 5.08 -18.07 32.26
N ASP A 379 4.35 -19.19 32.19
CA ASP A 379 4.36 -20.23 33.21
C ASP A 379 5.78 -20.80 33.42
N HIS A 380 6.54 -20.99 32.33
CA HIS A 380 7.93 -21.43 32.39
C HIS A 380 8.87 -20.40 33.06
N THR A 381 8.67 -19.12 32.78
CA THR A 381 9.45 -18.06 33.43
C THR A 381 9.09 -17.91 34.90
N GLU A 382 7.81 -18.04 35.27
CA GLU A 382 7.38 -18.02 36.67
C GLU A 382 7.99 -19.20 37.45
N HIS A 383 8.03 -20.40 36.86
CA HIS A 383 8.69 -21.55 37.48
C HIS A 383 10.18 -21.31 37.73
N LYS A 384 10.90 -20.74 36.76
CA LYS A 384 12.33 -20.38 36.92
C LYS A 384 12.55 -19.34 38.00
N ILE A 385 11.69 -18.31 38.07
CA ILE A 385 11.76 -17.30 39.12
C ILE A 385 11.57 -17.94 40.49
N GLU A 386 10.65 -18.91 40.61
CA GLU A 386 10.39 -19.60 41.88
C GLU A 386 11.57 -20.52 42.29
N GLU A 387 12.24 -21.16 41.33
CA GLU A 387 13.49 -21.89 41.58
C GLU A 387 14.62 -20.95 42.06
N GLU A 388 14.83 -19.82 41.38
CA GLU A 388 15.83 -18.83 41.77
C GLU A 388 15.55 -18.23 43.15
N LYS A 389 14.27 -17.97 43.49
CA LYS A 389 13.88 -17.53 44.84
C LYS A 389 14.26 -18.54 45.91
N LYS A 390 14.04 -19.85 45.67
CA LYS A 390 14.45 -20.90 46.62
C LYS A 390 15.97 -20.93 46.81
N VAL A 391 16.73 -20.76 45.74
CA VAL A 391 18.20 -20.66 45.79
C VAL A 391 18.65 -19.46 46.61
N ILE A 392 18.08 -18.27 46.36
CA ILE A 392 18.37 -17.05 47.13
C ILE A 392 18.04 -17.25 48.61
N GLN A 393 16.92 -17.90 48.93
CA GLN A 393 16.54 -18.18 50.32
C GLN A 393 17.54 -19.14 51.00
N GLY A 394 18.09 -20.10 50.26
CA GLY A 394 19.19 -20.95 50.71
C GLY A 394 20.46 -20.15 51.03
N TYR A 395 20.86 -19.23 50.16
CA TYR A 395 22.01 -18.34 50.40
C TYR A 395 21.78 -17.42 51.61
N LYS A 396 20.59 -16.86 51.79
CA LYS A 396 20.25 -16.04 52.97
C LYS A 396 20.40 -16.82 54.28
N LYS A 397 19.93 -18.06 54.33
CA LYS A 397 20.11 -18.95 55.50
C LYS A 397 21.60 -19.21 55.77
N LYS A 398 22.38 -19.52 54.72
CA LYS A 398 23.84 -19.74 54.86
C LYS A 398 24.58 -18.50 55.38
N ASN A 399 24.25 -17.32 54.86
CA ASN A 399 24.80 -16.05 55.33
C ASN A 399 24.43 -15.78 56.79
N HIS A 400 23.21 -16.12 57.22
CA HIS A 400 22.80 -15.95 58.61
C HIS A 400 23.67 -16.78 59.56
N TYR A 401 23.89 -18.06 59.26
CA TYR A 401 24.80 -18.90 60.05
C TYR A 401 26.23 -18.39 60.06
N GLN A 402 26.74 -17.90 58.91
CA GLN A 402 28.08 -17.30 58.85
C GLN A 402 28.17 -16.03 59.72
N ASN A 403 27.15 -15.18 59.70
CA ASN A 403 27.09 -13.97 60.53
C ASN A 403 26.99 -14.31 62.02
N GLU A 404 26.24 -15.35 62.42
CA GLU A 404 26.23 -15.84 63.80
C GLU A 404 27.61 -16.32 64.24
N HIS A 405 28.32 -17.08 63.40
CA HIS A 405 29.70 -17.49 63.70
C HIS A 405 30.64 -16.29 63.82
N ILE A 406 30.52 -15.29 62.95
CA ILE A 406 31.31 -14.05 63.05
C ILE A 406 30.99 -13.31 64.35
N LEU A 407 29.73 -13.24 64.78
CA LEU A 407 29.33 -12.67 66.06
C LEU A 407 29.95 -13.43 67.24
N HIS A 408 29.94 -14.76 67.22
CA HIS A 408 30.60 -15.59 68.24
C HIS A 408 32.11 -15.37 68.27
N ILE A 409 32.77 -15.26 67.12
CA ILE A 409 34.21 -14.94 67.04
C ILE A 409 34.46 -13.52 67.58
N ARG A 410 33.63 -12.54 67.20
CA ARG A 410 33.78 -11.14 67.62
C ARG A 410 33.58 -10.98 69.13
N THR A 411 32.56 -11.64 69.70
CA THR A 411 32.33 -11.67 71.15
C THR A 411 33.45 -12.39 71.90
N ALA A 412 33.98 -13.50 71.36
CA ALA A 412 35.14 -14.20 71.92
C ALA A 412 36.41 -13.33 71.88
N LEU A 413 36.64 -12.58 70.80
CA LEU A 413 37.76 -11.64 70.71
C LEU A 413 37.60 -10.47 71.68
N ILE A 414 36.39 -9.94 71.85
CA ILE A 414 36.11 -8.88 72.85
C ILE A 414 36.34 -9.40 74.26
N THR A 415 35.85 -10.59 74.62
CA THR A 415 36.09 -11.18 75.94
C THR A 415 37.57 -11.50 76.17
N PHE A 416 38.29 -11.95 75.15
CA PHE A 416 39.74 -12.14 75.21
C PHE A 416 40.49 -10.81 75.42
N ASN A 417 40.07 -9.73 74.76
CA ASN A 417 40.64 -8.40 74.95
C ASN A 417 40.36 -7.84 76.37
N ILE A 418 39.16 -8.09 76.90
CA ILE A 418 38.82 -7.74 78.29
C ILE A 418 39.63 -8.55 79.30
N LEU A 419 39.95 -9.82 79.00
CA LEU A 419 40.83 -10.64 79.85
C LEU A 419 42.29 -10.16 79.76
N LEU A 420 42.80 -9.88 78.57
CA LEU A 420 44.16 -9.36 78.39
C LEU A 420 44.39 -8.03 79.09
N SER A 421 43.42 -7.10 79.03
CA SER A 421 43.50 -5.83 79.76
C SER A 421 43.49 -5.98 81.29
N LYS A 422 43.05 -7.13 81.83
CA LYS A 422 43.16 -7.44 83.28
C LYS A 422 44.50 -8.03 83.69
N PHE A 423 45.24 -8.68 82.78
CA PHE A 423 46.51 -9.36 83.09
C PHE A 423 47.76 -8.53 82.73
N TYR A 424 47.64 -7.52 81.88
CA TYR A 424 48.70 -6.58 81.56
C TYR A 424 48.14 -5.15 81.62
N PRO A 425 48.50 -4.33 82.63
CA PRO A 425 48.24 -2.90 82.60
C PRO A 425 49.24 -2.28 81.62
N ILE A 426 48.94 -2.36 80.32
CA ILE A 426 49.62 -1.56 79.32
C ILE A 426 49.07 -0.15 79.48
N GLN A 427 49.99 0.79 79.68
CA GLN A 427 49.75 2.21 79.74
C GLN A 427 48.92 2.67 78.54
N ASP A 428 48.02 3.60 78.82
CA ASP A 428 47.13 4.27 77.88
C ASP A 428 47.76 4.53 76.51
N GLU A 429 47.18 3.93 75.47
CA GLU A 429 46.96 4.49 74.12
C GLU A 429 46.56 3.36 73.17
N LEU A 430 45.28 2.96 73.21
CA LEU A 430 44.51 2.41 72.08
C LEU A 430 43.10 2.06 72.55
N ILE A 431 42.42 3.06 73.11
CA ILE A 431 40.95 3.03 73.18
C ILE A 431 40.47 3.32 71.76
N LEU A 432 40.23 2.26 70.98
CA LEU A 432 39.41 2.36 69.79
C LEU A 432 37.97 2.60 70.27
N ASN A 433 37.63 3.87 70.49
CA ASN A 433 36.26 4.35 70.52
C ASN A 433 35.65 4.10 69.14
N VAL A 434 35.13 2.89 68.91
CA VAL A 434 34.14 2.68 67.87
C VAL A 434 32.79 2.95 68.52
N SER A 435 32.43 4.23 68.50
CA SER A 435 31.09 4.71 68.81
C SER A 435 30.05 3.91 68.01
N ALA A 436 28.96 3.55 68.66
CA ALA A 436 27.80 2.85 68.12
C ALA A 436 26.96 3.72 67.14
N GLU A 437 27.61 4.48 66.26
CA GLU A 437 26.93 5.38 65.30
C GLU A 437 26.76 4.77 63.89
N SER A 438 27.19 3.52 63.67
CA SER A 438 27.11 2.89 62.34
C SER A 438 25.99 1.87 62.15
N GLU A 439 25.17 1.60 63.17
CA GLU A 439 24.08 0.62 63.04
C GLU A 439 22.84 1.18 62.32
N ASP A 440 22.57 2.49 62.42
CA ASP A 440 21.37 3.09 61.78
C ASP A 440 21.55 3.46 60.29
N LYS A 441 22.79 3.46 59.76
CA LYS A 441 23.04 3.76 58.33
C LYS A 441 23.15 2.54 57.43
N LEU A 442 23.38 1.34 57.99
CA LEU A 442 23.53 0.11 57.20
C LEU A 442 22.22 -0.63 56.94
N PHE A 443 21.13 -0.31 57.65
CA PHE A 443 19.80 -0.87 57.37
C PHE A 443 18.97 -0.03 56.40
N ALA A 444 19.27 1.26 56.22
CA ALA A 444 18.51 2.15 55.33
C ALA A 444 18.88 2.01 53.83
N GLU A 445 20.05 1.45 53.49
CA GLU A 445 20.50 1.32 52.09
C GLU A 445 20.15 -0.04 51.44
N SER A 446 19.45 -0.93 52.16
CA SER A 446 19.06 -2.26 51.65
C SER A 446 17.61 -2.36 51.15
N GLU A 447 16.80 -1.30 51.32
CA GLU A 447 15.53 -1.20 50.60
C GLU A 447 15.80 -0.63 49.21
N PHE A 448 15.70 -1.49 48.20
CA PHE A 448 15.41 -1.07 46.83
C PHE A 448 14.14 -0.21 46.86
N ALA A 449 14.33 1.11 46.96
CA ALA A 449 13.29 2.08 46.65
C ALA A 449 12.98 1.97 45.17
N VAL A 450 12.00 1.13 44.83
CA VAL A 450 11.20 1.28 43.62
C VAL A 450 10.56 2.68 43.74
N LYS A 451 11.22 3.70 43.19
CA LYS A 451 10.59 5.00 42.97
C LYS A 451 9.44 4.76 41.99
N PRO A 452 8.16 4.99 42.37
CA PRO A 452 7.11 5.09 41.38
C PRO A 452 7.42 6.28 40.48
N LEU A 453 7.32 6.05 39.17
CA LEU A 453 7.41 7.07 38.14
C LEU A 453 6.52 8.27 38.51
N LEU A 454 7.15 9.39 38.86
CA LEU A 454 6.50 10.68 38.93
C LEU A 454 6.01 11.03 37.53
N GLN A 455 4.68 11.00 37.33
CA GLN A 455 4.04 11.61 36.17
C GLN A 455 4.38 13.10 36.15
N PRO A 456 4.59 13.71 34.97
CA PRO A 456 4.84 15.14 34.86
C PRO A 456 3.59 15.89 35.35
N LYS A 457 3.77 16.76 36.34
CA LYS A 457 2.75 17.71 36.76
C LYS A 457 2.43 18.62 35.58
N SER A 458 1.16 18.68 35.22
CA SER A 458 0.59 19.75 34.42
C SER A 458 0.68 21.05 35.22
N ASP A 459 1.66 21.88 34.92
CA ASP A 459 1.63 23.28 35.31
C ASP A 459 0.63 24.00 34.40
N GLY A 460 -0.59 24.14 34.90
CA GLY A 460 -1.54 25.14 34.46
C GLY A 460 -1.34 26.44 35.24
N ASN A 461 -1.56 27.56 34.54
CA ASN A 461 -1.45 28.99 34.89
C ASN A 461 -0.17 29.59 34.28
N ILE A 462 -0.22 30.32 33.15
CA ILE A 462 -1.22 31.26 32.59
C ILE A 462 -1.36 31.04 31.09
#